data_AF-A0A6F8T0F3-F1
#
_entry.id   AF-A0A6F8T0F3-F1
#
_cell.length_a   1.000
_cell.length_b   1.000
_cell.length_c   1.000
_cell.angle_alpha   90.00
_cell.angle_beta   90.00
_cell.angle_gamma   90.00
#
_symmetry.space_group_name_H-M   'P 1'
#
loop_
_entity.id
_entity.type
_entity.pdbx_description
1 polymer ?
#
loop_
_entity_poly.entity_id
_entity_poly.type
_entity_poly.pdbx_seq_one_letter_code
_entity_poly.pdbx_strand_id
1 'polypeptide(L)'
;MKKYIWYHPLYVLETPGQVLNGQKANAIRNNYVILNANELYKVSNADHLTLVGHSTSPGLTQDGGDTGLYLQGETAIQIVDRLTKSGLYCAPKVLSLECCRAALKDGIAQKLSAHPFFKNSIIEANTSGIGRNPGNAGWGEMAEDIFGRVVINAVKNPWLFLLRGFTVASCLIWVRMSGTKLRKNKSYSSIIYS
;
A
#
# COMPACT_ATOMS: atom_id res chain seq x y z
N MET A 1 -12.05 -5.43 -12.34
CA MET A 1 -10.85 -4.62 -12.06
C MET A 1 -9.69 -5.56 -11.83
N LYS A 2 -8.60 -5.48 -12.60
CA LYS A 2 -7.40 -6.30 -12.32
C LYS A 2 -6.63 -5.69 -11.16
N LYS A 3 -5.98 -6.54 -10.37
CA LYS A 3 -5.14 -6.14 -9.24
C LYS A 3 -3.70 -6.45 -9.58
N TYR A 4 -2.86 -5.42 -9.56
CA TYR A 4 -1.43 -5.51 -9.79
C TYR A 4 -0.68 -5.16 -8.52
N ILE A 5 0.46 -5.83 -8.31
CA ILE A 5 1.39 -5.48 -7.25
C ILE A 5 2.77 -5.31 -7.83
N TRP A 6 3.43 -4.22 -7.43
CA TRP A 6 4.77 -3.90 -7.86
C TRP A 6 5.63 -3.62 -6.63
N TYR A 7 6.73 -4.36 -6.53
CA TYR A 7 7.70 -4.23 -5.46
C TYR A 7 8.77 -3.25 -5.90
N HIS A 8 9.08 -2.26 -5.08
CA HIS A 8 10.15 -1.33 -5.38
C HIS A 8 11.49 -2.08 -5.57
N PRO A 9 12.32 -1.75 -6.58
CA PRO A 9 13.57 -2.47 -6.83
C PRO A 9 14.50 -2.56 -5.61
N LEU A 10 14.64 -1.46 -4.85
CA LEU A 10 15.42 -1.49 -3.60
C LEU A 10 14.81 -2.42 -2.55
N TYR A 11 13.47 -2.49 -2.47
CA TYR A 11 12.79 -3.44 -1.58
C TYR A 11 13.13 -4.88 -1.94
N VAL A 12 13.16 -5.21 -3.23
CA VAL A 12 13.52 -6.54 -3.72
C VAL A 12 14.97 -6.88 -3.38
N LEU A 13 15.87 -5.90 -3.41
CA LEU A 13 17.29 -6.10 -3.11
C LEU A 13 17.57 -6.28 -1.61
N GLU A 14 16.88 -5.53 -0.75
CA GLU A 14 17.13 -5.56 0.71
C GLU A 14 16.34 -6.66 1.43
N THR A 15 15.19 -7.08 0.88
CA THR A 15 14.33 -8.06 1.53
C THR A 15 14.89 -9.48 1.36
N PRO A 16 15.06 -10.25 2.45
CA PRO A 16 15.49 -11.64 2.35
C PRO A 16 14.60 -12.45 1.39
N GLY A 17 15.20 -13.20 0.46
CA GLY A 17 14.48 -13.85 -0.64
C GLY A 17 13.32 -14.75 -0.18
N GLN A 18 13.47 -15.47 0.94
CA GLN A 18 12.39 -16.28 1.52
C GLN A 18 11.18 -15.42 1.94
N VAL A 19 11.43 -14.26 2.55
CA VAL A 19 10.37 -13.33 2.97
C VAL A 19 9.66 -12.75 1.75
N LEU A 20 10.42 -12.29 0.76
CA LEU A 20 9.86 -11.75 -0.48
C LEU A 20 9.01 -12.80 -1.23
N ASN A 21 9.48 -14.04 -1.31
CA ASN A 21 8.74 -15.13 -1.94
C ASN A 21 7.44 -15.44 -1.20
N GLY A 22 7.45 -15.43 0.14
CA GLY A 22 6.25 -15.57 0.95
C GLY A 22 5.22 -14.47 0.69
N GLN A 23 5.66 -13.21 0.63
CA GLN A 23 4.79 -12.08 0.30
C GLN A 23 4.20 -12.17 -1.11
N LYS A 24 5.01 -12.58 -2.09
CA LYS A 24 4.56 -12.81 -3.47
C LYS A 24 3.52 -13.93 -3.54
N ALA A 25 3.76 -15.04 -2.83
CA ALA A 25 2.78 -16.12 -2.71
C ALA A 25 1.48 -15.65 -2.06
N ASN A 26 1.56 -14.82 -1.00
CA ASN A 26 0.38 -14.18 -0.42
C ASN A 26 -0.39 -13.33 -1.44
N ALA A 27 0.31 -12.47 -2.20
CA ALA A 27 -0.32 -11.63 -3.21
C ALA A 27 -1.04 -12.47 -4.29
N ILE A 28 -0.42 -13.54 -4.78
CA ILE A 28 -1.02 -14.46 -5.76
C ILE A 28 -2.29 -15.11 -5.20
N ARG A 29 -2.24 -15.64 -3.96
CA ARG A 29 -3.43 -16.22 -3.29
C ARG A 29 -4.56 -15.20 -3.14
N ASN A 30 -4.23 -13.92 -3.07
CA ASN A 30 -5.17 -12.81 -3.03
C ASN A 30 -5.46 -12.20 -4.41
N ASN A 31 -5.27 -12.95 -5.49
CA ASN A 31 -5.60 -12.59 -6.87
C ASN A 31 -4.89 -11.35 -7.42
N TYR A 32 -3.64 -11.11 -6.99
CA TYR A 32 -2.77 -10.11 -7.60
C TYR A 32 -1.93 -10.70 -8.73
N VAL A 33 -1.75 -9.93 -9.79
CA VAL A 33 -0.71 -10.13 -10.79
C VAL A 33 0.54 -9.40 -10.32
N ILE A 34 1.63 -10.14 -10.11
CA ILE A 34 2.92 -9.55 -9.75
C ILE A 34 3.55 -8.98 -11.01
N LEU A 35 3.93 -7.71 -10.96
CA LEU A 35 4.64 -7.03 -12.03
C LEU A 35 6.14 -7.01 -11.73
N ASN A 36 6.95 -7.32 -12.75
CA ASN A 36 8.38 -7.06 -12.70
C ASN A 36 8.66 -5.55 -12.81
N ALA A 37 9.91 -5.18 -12.57
CA ALA A 37 10.34 -3.78 -12.48
C ALA A 37 9.82 -2.91 -13.65
N ASN A 38 9.91 -3.40 -14.90
CA ASN A 38 9.56 -2.65 -16.12
C ASN A 38 8.23 -3.08 -16.74
N GLU A 39 7.30 -3.63 -15.97
CA GLU A 39 6.01 -4.15 -16.47
C GLU A 39 4.79 -3.29 -16.10
N LEU A 40 4.99 -2.05 -15.63
CA LEU A 40 3.88 -1.17 -15.26
C LEU A 40 3.00 -0.76 -16.46
N TYR A 41 3.47 -0.96 -17.69
CA TYR A 41 2.68 -0.74 -18.92
C TYR A 41 1.43 -1.62 -19.01
N LYS A 42 1.33 -2.68 -18.19
CA LYS A 42 0.16 -3.56 -18.11
C LYS A 42 -1.01 -2.95 -17.32
N VAL A 43 -0.75 -1.88 -16.57
CA VAL A 43 -1.75 -1.22 -15.71
C VAL A 43 -2.58 -0.23 -16.53
N SER A 44 -3.90 -0.32 -16.44
CA SER A 44 -4.82 0.65 -17.04
C SER A 44 -5.45 1.58 -15.99
N ASN A 45 -6.12 2.63 -16.45
CA ASN A 45 -6.86 3.57 -15.59
C ASN A 45 -8.11 2.96 -14.91
N ALA A 46 -8.49 1.73 -15.27
CA ALA A 46 -9.59 0.99 -14.65
C ALA A 46 -9.10 0.02 -13.58
N ASP A 47 -7.79 -0.12 -13.40
CA ASP A 47 -7.16 -1.13 -12.56
C ASP A 47 -6.79 -0.63 -11.17
N HIS A 48 -6.38 -1.58 -10.34
CA HIS A 48 -5.83 -1.37 -9.01
C HIS A 48 -4.35 -1.74 -9.02
N LEU A 49 -3.49 -0.79 -8.65
CA LEU A 49 -2.05 -1.02 -8.47
C LEU A 49 -1.69 -0.87 -7.00
N THR A 50 -0.92 -1.81 -6.47
CA THR A 50 -0.32 -1.74 -5.13
C THR A 50 1.19 -1.57 -5.25
N LEU A 51 1.74 -0.58 -4.55
CA LEU A 51 3.17 -0.35 -4.42
C LEU A 51 3.66 -0.86 -3.07
N VAL A 52 4.72 -1.66 -3.07
CA VAL A 52 5.33 -2.21 -1.86
C VAL A 52 6.72 -1.63 -1.65
N GLY A 53 6.99 -1.11 -0.46
CA GLY A 53 8.29 -0.62 -0.04
C GLY A 53 8.30 -0.09 1.40
N HIS A 54 9.48 0.12 1.96
CA HIS A 54 9.63 0.72 3.29
C HIS A 54 9.45 2.24 3.27
N SER A 55 9.10 2.81 4.43
CA SER A 55 8.97 4.25 4.57
C SER A 55 10.22 4.91 5.14
N THR A 56 11.38 4.53 4.60
CA THR A 56 12.69 4.97 5.04
C THR A 56 13.11 6.28 4.37
N SER A 57 13.82 7.13 5.12
CA SER A 57 14.46 8.32 4.57
C SER A 57 15.58 7.97 3.57
N PRO A 58 15.96 8.90 2.67
CA PRO A 58 17.08 8.68 1.76
C PRO A 58 18.36 8.25 2.51
N GLY A 59 19.03 7.20 2.01
CA GLY A 59 20.29 6.71 2.58
C GLY A 59 20.15 5.88 3.86
N LEU A 60 18.95 5.65 4.37
CA LEU A 60 18.71 4.76 5.50
C LEU A 60 18.17 3.40 5.04
N THR A 61 18.72 2.33 5.60
CA THR A 61 18.11 0.99 5.54
C THR A 61 16.92 0.91 6.50
N GLN A 62 16.20 -0.23 6.48
CA GLN A 62 15.01 -0.52 7.31
C GLN A 62 15.13 -0.10 8.79
N ASP A 63 16.34 -0.07 9.36
CA ASP A 63 16.63 0.27 10.75
C ASP A 63 16.49 1.78 11.08
N GLY A 64 16.41 2.64 10.06
CA GLY A 64 16.31 4.10 10.20
C GLY A 64 14.94 4.62 10.66
N GLY A 65 13.96 3.74 10.85
CA GLY A 65 12.60 4.06 11.27
C GLY A 65 11.68 4.50 10.13
N ASP A 66 10.43 4.02 10.18
CA ASP A 66 9.40 4.39 9.21
C ASP A 66 8.89 5.82 9.46
N THR A 67 9.13 6.71 8.50
CA THR A 67 8.78 8.14 8.58
C THR A 67 7.39 8.47 8.05
N GLY A 68 6.88 7.67 7.10
CA GLY A 68 5.67 7.96 6.33
C GLY A 68 5.88 8.96 5.18
N LEU A 69 7.08 9.55 5.03
CA LEU A 69 7.33 10.68 4.11
C LEU A 69 7.93 10.25 2.76
N TYR A 70 8.51 9.06 2.71
CA TYR A 70 9.24 8.51 1.58
C TYR A 70 8.75 7.08 1.29
N LEU A 71 9.02 6.60 0.07
CA LEU A 71 8.96 5.19 -0.28
C LEU A 71 10.35 4.81 -0.77
N GLN A 72 11.06 4.01 0.01
CA GLN A 72 12.44 3.60 -0.29
C GLN A 72 13.39 4.76 -0.54
N GLY A 73 13.34 5.77 0.34
CA GLY A 73 14.13 6.99 0.21
C GLY A 73 13.68 7.93 -0.91
N GLU A 74 12.64 7.60 -1.68
CA GLU A 74 12.14 8.46 -2.75
C GLU A 74 10.98 9.34 -2.28
N THR A 75 11.03 10.61 -2.67
CA THR A 75 9.90 11.54 -2.55
C THR A 75 8.76 11.16 -3.49
N ALA A 76 7.58 11.74 -3.30
CA ALA A 76 6.44 11.52 -4.20
C ALA A 76 6.75 11.83 -5.67
N ILE A 77 7.52 12.88 -5.96
CA ILE A 77 7.91 13.26 -7.33
C ILE A 77 8.83 12.19 -7.93
N GLN A 78 9.86 11.78 -7.19
CA GLN A 78 10.79 10.74 -7.62
C GLN A 78 10.09 9.39 -7.85
N ILE A 79 9.11 9.06 -7.02
CA ILE A 79 8.28 7.86 -7.22
C ILE A 79 7.48 7.97 -8.52
N VAL A 80 6.84 9.10 -8.82
CA VAL A 80 6.13 9.28 -10.09
C VAL A 80 7.07 9.11 -11.27
N ASP A 81 8.26 9.71 -11.22
CA ASP A 81 9.27 9.58 -12.27
C ASP A 81 9.70 8.11 -12.44
N ARG A 82 9.92 7.39 -11.35
CA ARG A 82 10.28 5.97 -11.38
C ARG A 82 9.18 5.12 -11.99
N LEU A 83 7.93 5.30 -11.55
CA LEU A 83 6.80 4.55 -12.06
C LEU A 83 6.63 4.79 -13.57
N THR A 84 6.77 6.04 -14.01
CA THR A 84 6.70 6.41 -15.43
C THR A 84 7.83 5.77 -16.23
N LYS A 85 9.08 5.84 -15.75
CA LYS A 85 10.25 5.16 -16.37
C LYS A 85 10.10 3.64 -16.41
N SER A 86 9.39 3.09 -15.43
CA SER A 86 9.08 1.66 -15.32
C SER A 86 7.86 1.23 -16.17
N GLY A 87 7.29 2.16 -16.95
CA GLY A 87 6.24 1.91 -17.93
C GLY A 87 4.83 2.30 -17.51
N LEU A 88 4.62 2.97 -16.37
CA LEU A 88 3.27 3.40 -15.95
C LEU A 88 2.80 4.59 -16.80
N TYR A 89 2.10 4.32 -17.90
CA TYR A 89 1.66 5.37 -18.83
C TYR A 89 0.42 6.13 -18.37
N CYS A 90 -0.40 5.52 -17.52
CA CYS A 90 -1.57 6.16 -16.94
C CYS A 90 -1.71 5.79 -15.48
N ALA A 91 -2.29 6.70 -14.70
CA ALA A 91 -2.59 6.44 -13.31
C ALA A 91 -3.75 5.44 -13.17
N PRO A 92 -3.65 4.46 -12.25
CA PRO A 92 -4.69 3.45 -12.00
C PRO A 92 -5.93 4.10 -11.37
N LYS A 93 -7.06 3.39 -11.35
CA LYS A 93 -8.25 3.84 -10.62
C LYS A 93 -7.97 3.93 -9.12
N VAL A 94 -7.26 2.93 -8.61
CA VAL A 94 -6.85 2.82 -7.20
C VAL A 94 -5.35 2.58 -7.12
N LEU A 95 -4.66 3.40 -6.34
CA LEU A 95 -3.26 3.19 -5.95
C LEU A 95 -3.20 2.86 -4.46
N SER A 96 -2.72 1.67 -4.10
CA SER A 96 -2.50 1.31 -2.69
C SER A 96 -1.04 1.39 -2.33
N LEU A 97 -0.77 1.94 -1.15
CA LEU A 97 0.58 1.99 -0.60
C LEU A 97 0.70 0.98 0.54
N GLU A 98 1.42 -0.11 0.28
CA GLU A 98 1.95 -1.00 1.31
C GLU A 98 3.30 -0.46 1.76
N CYS A 99 3.21 0.69 2.43
CA CYS A 99 4.32 1.48 2.94
C CYS A 99 3.90 2.01 4.31
N CYS A 100 4.66 1.66 5.35
CA CYS A 100 4.32 1.98 6.73
C CYS A 100 4.09 3.48 6.91
N ARG A 101 3.01 3.85 7.61
CA ARG A 101 2.72 5.24 8.01
C ARG A 101 2.57 6.22 6.83
N ALA A 102 2.41 5.73 5.60
CA ALA A 102 2.31 6.56 4.40
C ALA A 102 1.13 7.56 4.43
N ALA A 103 0.10 7.28 5.23
CA ALA A 103 -1.08 8.14 5.38
C ALA A 103 -1.02 9.13 6.55
N LEU A 104 0.14 9.32 7.20
CA LEU A 104 0.30 10.41 8.16
C LEU A 104 0.06 11.78 7.49
N LYS A 105 -0.23 12.79 8.30
CA LYS A 105 -0.31 14.18 7.83
C LYS A 105 1.01 14.55 7.12
N ASP A 106 0.91 15.15 5.93
CA ASP A 106 2.03 15.48 5.05
C ASP A 106 2.85 14.26 4.56
N GLY A 107 2.28 13.06 4.74
CA GLY A 107 2.83 11.78 4.30
C GLY A 107 2.85 11.62 2.78
N ILE A 108 3.60 10.60 2.32
CA ILE A 108 3.77 10.36 0.89
C ILE A 108 2.44 10.07 0.18
N ALA A 109 1.47 9.45 0.85
CA ALA A 109 0.15 9.21 0.25
C ALA A 109 -0.57 10.51 -0.11
N GLN A 110 -0.49 11.53 0.74
CA GLN A 110 -1.09 12.83 0.49
C GLN A 110 -0.39 13.54 -0.67
N LYS A 111 0.94 13.53 -0.68
CA LYS A 111 1.75 14.15 -1.73
C LYS A 111 1.51 13.49 -3.10
N LEU A 112 1.46 12.16 -3.16
CA LEU A 112 1.12 11.43 -4.38
C LEU A 112 -0.30 11.76 -4.84
N SER A 113 -1.25 11.88 -3.91
CA SER A 113 -2.66 12.15 -4.23
C SER A 113 -2.85 13.56 -4.79
N ALA A 114 -2.04 14.52 -4.36
CA ALA A 114 -2.00 15.88 -4.89
C ALA A 114 -1.29 15.98 -6.26
N HIS A 115 -0.49 14.98 -6.63
CA HIS A 115 0.30 15.02 -7.86
C HIS A 115 -0.60 14.95 -9.12
N PRO A 116 -0.37 15.77 -10.17
CA PRO A 116 -1.23 15.80 -11.36
C PRO A 116 -1.40 14.45 -12.07
N PHE A 117 -0.37 13.60 -12.03
CA PHE A 117 -0.43 12.24 -12.59
C PHE A 117 -1.57 11.42 -11.98
N PHE A 118 -1.75 11.49 -10.65
CA PHE A 118 -2.76 10.72 -9.89
C PHE A 118 -4.05 11.52 -9.61
N LYS A 119 -4.31 12.62 -10.32
CA LYS A 119 -5.45 13.53 -10.05
C LYS A 119 -6.83 12.86 -9.99
N ASN A 120 -6.99 11.73 -10.68
CA ASN A 120 -8.23 10.95 -10.78
C ASN A 120 -8.13 9.58 -10.07
N SER A 121 -7.01 9.32 -9.38
CA SER A 121 -6.78 8.07 -8.66
C SER A 121 -7.16 8.24 -7.20
N ILE A 122 -7.88 7.25 -6.66
CA ILE A 122 -8.01 7.13 -5.21
C ILE A 122 -6.72 6.49 -4.70
N ILE A 123 -6.05 7.16 -3.76
CA ILE A 123 -4.89 6.61 -3.08
C ILE A 123 -5.33 6.06 -1.73
N GLU A 124 -5.08 4.78 -1.46
CA GLU A 124 -5.30 4.19 -0.14
C GLU A 124 -3.98 3.87 0.56
N ALA A 125 -3.87 4.29 1.81
CA ALA A 125 -2.67 4.10 2.64
C ALA A 125 -3.07 3.97 4.12
N ASN A 126 -2.15 3.49 4.95
CA ASN A 126 -2.37 3.33 6.39
C ASN A 126 -1.47 4.27 7.23
N THR A 127 -1.89 4.58 8.46
CA THR A 127 -1.15 5.41 9.42
C THR A 127 -0.16 4.63 10.28
N SER A 128 -0.10 3.30 10.14
CA SER A 128 0.68 2.35 10.94
C SER A 128 1.59 1.47 10.08
N GLY A 129 2.27 0.52 10.72
CA GLY A 129 2.95 -0.57 10.06
C GLY A 129 1.99 -1.44 9.27
N ILE A 130 2.38 -1.73 8.04
CA ILE A 130 1.63 -2.55 7.09
C ILE A 130 2.59 -3.51 6.38
N GLY A 131 2.10 -4.70 6.06
CA GLY A 131 2.82 -5.62 5.20
C GLY A 131 1.93 -6.75 4.70
N ARG A 132 2.53 -7.66 3.94
CA ARG A 132 1.91 -8.93 3.56
C ARG A 132 2.52 -10.03 4.39
N ASN A 133 1.68 -10.93 4.87
CA ASN A 133 2.12 -12.08 5.65
C ASN A 133 2.98 -13.00 4.77
N PRO A 134 4.28 -13.17 5.07
CA PRO A 134 5.15 -14.07 4.32
C PRO A 134 4.91 -15.56 4.65
N GLY A 135 4.03 -15.87 5.61
CA GLY A 135 3.73 -17.25 6.03
C GLY A 135 4.71 -17.83 7.06
N ASN A 136 5.53 -16.98 7.70
CA ASN A 136 6.40 -17.38 8.81
C ASN A 136 5.71 -17.11 10.17
N ALA A 137 6.20 -17.77 11.23
CA ALA A 137 5.55 -17.77 12.55
C ALA A 137 5.29 -16.37 13.13
N GLY A 138 6.12 -15.36 12.81
CA GLY A 138 5.96 -14.00 13.35
C GLY A 138 4.75 -13.23 12.82
N TRP A 139 4.28 -13.56 11.61
CA TRP A 139 3.11 -12.90 10.98
C TRP A 139 1.97 -13.89 10.70
N GLY A 140 2.22 -15.20 10.81
CA GLY A 140 1.30 -16.28 10.47
C GLY A 140 -0.05 -16.22 11.18
N GLU A 141 -0.08 -15.64 12.39
CA GLU A 141 -1.29 -15.51 13.22
C GLU A 141 -1.97 -14.14 13.09
N MET A 142 -1.34 -13.19 12.38
CA MET A 142 -1.93 -11.87 12.19
C MET A 142 -3.03 -11.94 11.15
N ALA A 143 -4.17 -11.32 11.48
CA ALA A 143 -5.31 -11.34 10.59
C ALA A 143 -5.11 -10.42 9.38
N GLU A 144 -5.53 -10.91 8.21
CA GLU A 144 -5.39 -10.22 6.93
C GLU A 144 -6.70 -9.53 6.52
N ASP A 145 -6.58 -8.42 5.81
CA ASP A 145 -7.72 -7.81 5.10
C ASP A 145 -8.07 -8.58 3.81
N ILE A 146 -9.10 -8.12 3.10
CA ILE A 146 -9.58 -8.75 1.85
C ILE A 146 -8.54 -8.74 0.70
N PHE A 147 -7.44 -8.01 0.87
CA PHE A 147 -6.35 -7.92 -0.10
C PHE A 147 -5.11 -8.71 0.35
N GLY A 148 -5.16 -9.40 1.48
CA GLY A 148 -4.03 -10.18 2.03
C GLY A 148 -3.04 -9.34 2.84
N ARG A 149 -3.44 -8.14 3.25
CA ARG A 149 -2.56 -7.19 3.96
C ARG A 149 -2.80 -7.29 5.46
N VAL A 150 -1.72 -7.25 6.21
CA VAL A 150 -1.72 -7.15 7.66
C VAL A 150 -1.45 -5.70 8.02
N VAL A 151 -2.31 -5.14 8.88
CA VAL A 151 -2.11 -3.81 9.46
C VAL A 151 -1.96 -3.95 10.95
N ILE A 152 -0.84 -3.43 11.47
CA ILE A 152 -0.55 -3.46 12.90
C ILE A 152 -1.54 -2.54 13.61
N ASN A 153 -2.29 -3.13 14.55
CA ASN A 153 -3.30 -2.45 15.35
C ASN A 153 -4.37 -1.72 14.48
N ALA A 154 -4.98 -2.46 13.56
CA ALA A 154 -5.97 -1.95 12.60
C ALA A 154 -7.16 -1.20 13.23
N VAL A 155 -7.50 -1.48 14.49
CA VAL A 155 -8.58 -0.78 15.23
C VAL A 155 -8.23 0.67 15.52
N LYS A 156 -6.93 0.98 15.71
CA LYS A 156 -6.45 2.35 15.96
C LYS A 156 -5.91 3.03 14.71
N ASN A 157 -5.67 2.27 13.64
CA ASN A 157 -4.97 2.73 12.46
C ASN A 157 -5.79 2.41 11.20
N PRO A 158 -6.75 3.29 10.85
CA PRO A 158 -7.61 3.07 9.69
C PRO A 158 -6.81 3.18 8.39
N TRP A 159 -7.35 2.55 7.35
CA TRP A 159 -7.05 2.96 5.99
C TRP A 159 -7.63 4.34 5.74
N LEU A 160 -6.81 5.22 5.18
CA LEU A 160 -7.26 6.51 4.67
C LEU A 160 -7.31 6.43 3.15
N PHE A 161 -8.35 7.03 2.58
CA PHE A 161 -8.53 7.17 1.14
C PHE A 161 -8.37 8.64 0.79
N LEU A 162 -7.43 8.93 -0.10
CA LEU A 162 -7.05 10.29 -0.47
C LEU A 162 -7.32 10.53 -1.95
N LEU A 163 -7.86 11.70 -2.26
CA LEU A 163 -8.07 12.18 -3.62
C LEU A 163 -7.67 13.65 -3.71
N ARG A 164 -6.82 14.00 -4.68
CA ARG A 164 -6.32 15.36 -4.90
C ARG A 164 -5.68 16.01 -3.66
N GLY A 165 -5.05 15.20 -2.81
CA GLY A 165 -4.36 15.66 -1.60
C GLY A 165 -5.25 15.79 -0.35
N PHE A 166 -6.53 15.41 -0.44
CA PHE A 166 -7.47 15.45 0.67
C PHE A 166 -7.91 14.04 1.05
N THR A 167 -8.07 13.79 2.34
CA THR A 167 -8.74 12.57 2.83
C THR A 167 -10.23 12.66 2.53
N VAL A 168 -10.75 11.70 1.76
CA VAL A 168 -12.17 11.65 1.37
C VAL A 168 -12.95 10.57 2.09
N ALA A 169 -12.26 9.56 2.63
CA ALA A 169 -12.87 8.52 3.46
C ALA A 169 -11.83 7.89 4.39
N SER A 170 -12.31 7.19 5.42
CA SER A 170 -11.51 6.29 6.24
C SER A 170 -12.25 4.98 6.47
N CYS A 171 -11.51 3.88 6.61
CA CYS A 171 -12.06 2.57 6.89
C CYS A 171 -11.24 1.85 7.96
N LEU A 172 -11.89 1.44 9.04
CA LEU A 172 -11.35 0.45 9.95
C LEU A 172 -11.54 -0.93 9.31
N ILE A 173 -10.45 -1.70 9.21
CA ILE A 173 -10.42 -2.97 8.47
C ILE A 173 -11.53 -3.91 8.94
N TRP A 174 -12.29 -4.45 7.98
CA TRP A 174 -13.08 -5.65 8.17
C TRP A 174 -12.14 -6.85 8.13
N VAL A 175 -11.73 -7.30 9.31
CA VAL A 175 -10.80 -8.41 9.47
C VAL A 175 -11.51 -9.70 9.04
N ARG A 176 -10.95 -10.40 8.04
CA ARG A 176 -11.40 -11.75 7.71
C ARG A 176 -10.71 -12.71 8.67
N MET A 177 -11.34 -13.00 9.80
CA MET A 177 -10.84 -14.04 10.70
C MET A 177 -10.91 -15.39 10.00
N SER A 178 -9.79 -16.10 9.94
CA SER A 178 -9.76 -17.51 9.55
C SER A 178 -10.64 -18.30 10.52
N GLY A 179 -11.77 -18.82 10.01
CA GLY A 179 -12.55 -19.87 10.67
C GLY A 179 -13.71 -19.47 11.57
N THR A 180 -14.06 -18.19 11.79
CA THR A 180 -15.28 -17.84 12.55
C THR A 180 -16.01 -16.61 12.01
N LYS A 181 -17.34 -16.69 12.05
CA LYS A 181 -18.34 -15.75 11.51
C LYS A 181 -17.90 -14.27 11.54
N LEU A 182 -18.11 -13.58 10.42
CA LEU A 182 -18.12 -12.12 10.29
C LEU A 182 -18.89 -11.49 11.47
N ARG A 183 -18.18 -10.88 12.44
CA ARG A 183 -18.82 -10.00 13.41
C ARG A 183 -18.78 -8.59 12.86
N LYS A 184 -19.97 -8.01 12.65
CA LYS A 184 -20.13 -6.57 12.40
C LYS A 184 -19.65 -5.82 13.63
N ASN A 185 -18.48 -5.20 13.56
CA ASN A 185 -18.22 -4.03 14.40
C ASN A 185 -18.92 -2.85 13.76
N LYS A 186 -19.77 -2.18 14.54
CA LYS A 186 -20.62 -1.05 14.13
C LYS A 186 -19.79 -0.04 13.32
N SER A 187 -20.16 0.15 12.05
CA SER A 187 -19.66 1.23 11.21
C SER A 187 -20.11 2.58 11.79
N TYR A 188 -19.16 3.44 12.12
CA TYR A 188 -19.39 4.88 12.16
C TYR A 188 -18.92 5.45 10.82
N SER A 189 -19.87 5.66 9.90
CA SER A 189 -19.68 6.52 8.75
C SER A 189 -19.99 7.95 9.18
N SER A 190 -18.99 8.68 9.68
CA SER A 190 -19.09 10.15 9.75
C SER A 190 -18.51 10.71 8.45
N ILE A 191 -19.41 11.08 7.53
CA ILE A 191 -19.08 11.99 6.44
C ILE A 191 -18.96 13.37 7.10
N ILE A 192 -17.75 13.88 7.27
CA ILE A 192 -17.54 15.27 7.69
C ILE A 192 -17.54 16.10 6.41
N TYR A 193 -18.65 16.80 6.17
CA TYR A 193 -18.65 17.99 5.33
C TYR A 193 -18.26 19.17 6.22
N SER A 194 -17.15 19.82 5.88
CA SER A 194 -16.81 21.17 6.31
C SER A 194 -15.98 21.82 5.23
#